data_AF-A0A6B3NGQ5-F1
#
_entry.id   AF-A0A6B3NGQ5-F1
#
_cell.length_a   1.000
_cell.length_b   1.000
_cell.length_c   1.000
_cell.angle_alpha   90.00
_cell.angle_beta   90.00
_cell.angle_gamma   90.00
#
_symmetry.space_group_name_H-M   'P 1'
#
loop_
_entity.id
_entity.type
_entity.pdbx_description
1 polymer ?
#
loop_
_entity_poly.entity_id
_entity_poly.type
_entity_poly.pdbx_seq_one_letter_code
_entity_poly.pdbx_strand_id
1 'polypeptide(L)'
;MKISQWLQVTLLTTVSLFTVGAFNPSNANTFDSTEVNDDNFVTVAAPFGSNQYQLLIIEQISNRRACWRENHSNPVIVEPLLLNFDFTGICRRSLDSNGYSIRMNGQDLGLDYILRLIEHDGELLLLG
;
A
#
# COMPACT_ATOMS: atom_id res chain seq x y z
N MET A 1 -26.90 46.60 -70.96
CA MET A 1 -27.57 45.42 -70.37
C MET A 1 -27.06 45.22 -68.96
N LYS A 2 -27.95 45.26 -67.96
CA LYS A 2 -27.65 45.04 -66.53
C LYS A 2 -27.75 43.53 -66.23
N ILE A 3 -26.62 42.89 -65.95
CA ILE A 3 -26.49 41.52 -65.41
C ILE A 3 -25.23 41.60 -64.53
N SER A 4 -25.27 41.41 -63.22
CA SER A 4 -25.49 40.13 -62.56
C SER A 4 -25.76 40.37 -61.08
N GLN A 5 -26.77 39.71 -60.53
CA GLN A 5 -27.02 39.62 -59.10
C GLN A 5 -25.92 38.77 -58.48
N TRP A 6 -24.95 39.42 -57.83
CA TRP A 6 -23.99 38.76 -56.95
C TRP A 6 -24.75 38.21 -55.74
N LEU A 7 -25.20 36.95 -55.84
CA LEU A 7 -25.65 36.19 -54.68
C LEU A 7 -24.47 36.07 -53.71
N GLN A 8 -24.67 36.63 -52.53
CA GLN A 8 -23.70 36.72 -51.47
C GLN A 8 -23.34 35.32 -50.98
N VAL A 9 -22.03 35.09 -50.85
CA VAL A 9 -21.42 33.89 -50.28
C VAL A 9 -21.93 33.71 -48.84
N THR A 10 -22.66 32.63 -48.60
CA THR A 10 -23.11 32.26 -47.25
C THR A 10 -21.91 31.74 -46.45
N LEU A 11 -21.46 32.52 -45.46
CA LEU A 11 -20.35 32.18 -44.56
C LEU A 11 -20.81 31.08 -43.57
N LEU A 12 -20.30 29.86 -43.69
CA LEU A 12 -20.44 28.81 -42.68
C LEU A 12 -19.61 29.19 -41.45
N THR A 13 -20.26 29.48 -40.32
CA THR A 13 -19.60 29.69 -39.03
C THR A 13 -19.80 28.45 -38.15
N THR A 14 -18.81 27.55 -38.14
CA THR A 14 -18.73 26.44 -37.18
C THR A 14 -18.27 26.97 -35.82
N VAL A 15 -19.19 27.07 -34.86
CA VAL A 15 -18.87 27.41 -33.46
C VAL A 15 -18.40 26.13 -32.76
N SER A 16 -17.10 26.00 -32.53
CA SER A 16 -16.53 24.94 -31.68
C SER A 16 -16.61 25.37 -30.21
N LEU A 17 -17.59 24.86 -29.47
CA LEU A 17 -17.68 25.04 -28.01
C LEU A 17 -16.64 24.13 -27.34
N PHE A 18 -15.49 24.69 -26.97
CA PHE A 18 -14.56 24.03 -26.05
C PHE A 18 -15.05 24.29 -24.61
N THR A 19 -15.85 23.36 -24.09
CA THR A 19 -16.10 23.29 -22.65
C THR A 19 -14.84 22.77 -21.97
N VAL A 20 -13.95 23.67 -21.55
CA VAL A 20 -12.91 23.35 -20.59
C VAL A 20 -13.62 23.14 -19.25
N GLY A 21 -13.95 21.88 -18.95
CA GLY A 21 -14.48 21.51 -17.63
C GLY A 21 -13.50 21.97 -16.56
N ALA A 22 -14.01 22.57 -15.47
CA ALA A 22 -13.19 22.91 -14.32
C ALA A 22 -12.55 21.62 -13.78
N PHE A 23 -11.25 21.46 -14.01
CA PHE A 23 -10.45 20.46 -13.31
C PHE A 23 -10.34 20.92 -11.86
N ASN A 24 -11.23 20.44 -11.00
CA ASN A 24 -11.00 20.55 -9.57
C ASN A 24 -9.83 19.60 -9.25
N PRO A 25 -8.68 20.10 -8.78
CA PRO A 25 -7.62 19.22 -8.33
C PRO A 25 -8.19 18.35 -7.21
N SER A 26 -8.06 17.04 -7.36
CA SER A 26 -8.33 16.10 -6.28
C SER A 26 -7.32 16.39 -5.17
N ASN A 27 -7.79 16.77 -3.98
CA ASN A 27 -6.91 16.81 -2.81
C ASN A 27 -6.55 15.35 -2.49
N ALA A 28 -5.28 15.00 -2.59
CA ALA A 28 -4.81 13.72 -2.09
C ALA A 28 -5.14 13.66 -0.59
N ASN A 29 -5.81 12.58 -0.15
CA ASN A 29 -5.98 12.34 1.27
C ASN A 29 -4.60 12.24 1.89
N THR A 30 -4.27 13.15 2.80
CA THR A 30 -3.06 13.05 3.61
C THR A 30 -3.32 11.97 4.66
N PHE A 31 -2.80 10.77 4.44
CA PHE A 31 -2.82 9.73 5.46
C PHE A 31 -1.82 10.14 6.56
N ASP A 32 -2.34 10.40 7.75
CA ASP A 32 -1.49 10.66 8.91
C ASP A 32 -0.84 9.35 9.40
N SER A 33 0.21 9.46 10.18
CA SER A 33 0.84 8.33 10.87
C SER A 33 0.67 8.50 12.37
N THR A 34 0.28 7.43 13.04
CA THR A 34 0.26 7.38 14.49
C THR A 34 1.40 6.49 14.95
N GLU A 35 2.23 7.00 15.85
CA GLU A 35 3.26 6.20 16.49
C GLU A 35 2.62 5.05 17.29
N VAL A 36 3.20 3.87 17.18
CA VAL A 36 2.74 2.66 17.86
C VAL A 36 3.80 2.21 18.86
N ASN A 37 3.40 1.37 19.82
CA ASN A 37 4.38 0.71 20.68
C ASN A 37 4.95 -0.50 19.95
N ASP A 38 6.22 -0.43 19.55
CA ASP A 38 6.92 -1.48 18.80
C ASP A 38 6.96 -2.83 19.54
N ASP A 39 6.96 -2.83 20.88
CA ASP A 39 6.93 -4.07 21.69
C ASP A 39 5.65 -4.90 21.47
N ASN A 40 4.60 -4.28 20.94
CA ASN A 40 3.36 -4.98 20.60
C ASN A 40 3.43 -5.68 19.25
N PHE A 41 4.49 -5.52 18.47
CA PHE A 41 4.58 -6.03 17.10
C PHE A 41 5.71 -7.05 16.94
N VAL A 42 5.49 -8.01 16.06
CA VAL A 42 6.55 -8.85 15.50
C VAL A 42 6.39 -8.93 13.99
N THR A 43 7.51 -8.78 13.27
CA THR A 43 7.61 -8.99 11.83
C THR A 43 8.23 -10.35 11.56
N VAL A 44 7.58 -11.14 10.71
CA VAL A 44 7.94 -12.54 10.45
C VAL A 44 8.09 -12.73 8.95
N ALA A 45 9.20 -13.34 8.54
CA ALA A 45 9.36 -13.88 7.20
C ALA A 45 8.56 -15.20 7.11
N ALA A 46 7.29 -15.12 6.74
CA ALA A 46 6.43 -16.28 6.64
C ALA A 46 6.70 -17.02 5.32
N PRO A 47 7.08 -18.31 5.34
CA PRO A 47 7.34 -19.06 4.12
C PRO A 47 6.06 -19.21 3.30
N PHE A 48 6.16 -19.03 1.99
CA PHE A 48 5.11 -19.34 1.03
C PHE A 48 5.72 -19.91 -0.25
N GLY A 49 5.02 -20.84 -0.92
CA GLY A 49 5.54 -21.46 -2.13
C GLY A 49 6.90 -22.14 -1.93
N SER A 50 7.74 -22.13 -2.97
CA SER A 50 9.06 -22.78 -2.97
C SER A 50 10.16 -21.74 -2.78
N ASN A 51 10.79 -21.72 -1.59
CA ASN A 51 11.87 -20.80 -1.23
C ASN A 51 11.50 -19.31 -1.37
N GLN A 52 10.26 -18.95 -1.02
CA GLN A 52 9.79 -17.56 -0.99
C GLN A 52 9.24 -17.22 0.39
N TYR A 53 9.30 -15.94 0.74
CA TYR A 53 8.85 -15.42 2.04
C TYR A 53 7.98 -14.19 1.85
N GLN A 54 6.86 -14.13 2.56
CA GLN A 54 5.98 -12.97 2.61
C GLN A 54 6.11 -12.30 3.97
N LEU A 55 5.92 -10.98 4.00
CA LEU A 55 5.94 -10.22 5.24
C LEU A 55 4.64 -10.51 6.02
N LEU A 56 4.78 -11.11 7.19
CA LEU A 56 3.71 -11.24 8.17
C LEU A 56 4.00 -10.29 9.34
N ILE A 57 3.06 -9.39 9.63
CA ILE A 57 3.09 -8.58 10.84
C ILE A 57 2.01 -9.05 11.79
N ILE A 58 2.38 -9.34 13.04
CA ILE A 58 1.46 -9.70 14.11
C ILE A 58 1.52 -8.60 15.17
N GLU A 59 0.34 -8.18 15.65
CA GLU A 59 0.20 -7.19 16.71
C GLU A 59 -0.54 -7.79 17.90
N GLN A 60 -0.05 -7.53 19.11
CA GLN A 60 -0.71 -7.81 20.38
C GLN A 60 -1.62 -6.63 20.74
N ILE A 61 -2.93 -6.77 20.52
CA ILE A 61 -3.93 -5.74 20.85
C ILE A 61 -4.28 -5.79 22.35
N SER A 62 -4.36 -6.99 22.94
CA SER A 62 -4.65 -7.15 24.38
C SER A 62 -3.97 -8.36 24.99
N ASN A 63 -3.64 -8.29 26.28
CA ASN A 63 -2.88 -9.34 26.98
C ASN A 63 -3.73 -10.55 27.43
N ARG A 64 -4.93 -10.75 26.87
CA ARG A 64 -5.79 -11.91 27.21
C ARG A 64 -5.16 -13.24 26.82
N ARG A 65 -4.41 -13.25 25.72
CA ARG A 65 -3.65 -14.40 25.21
C ARG A 65 -2.53 -13.89 24.31
N ALA A 66 -1.36 -14.52 24.38
CA ALA A 66 -0.23 -14.19 23.52
C ALA A 66 -0.56 -14.47 22.05
N CYS A 67 -0.22 -13.52 21.17
CA CYS A 67 -0.45 -13.63 19.73
C CYS A 67 0.66 -14.42 19.01
N TRP A 68 1.88 -14.40 19.56
CA TRP A 68 3.00 -15.20 19.10
C TRP A 68 3.86 -15.69 20.26
N ARG A 69 4.82 -16.55 19.96
CA ARG A 69 5.91 -16.94 20.85
C ARG A 69 7.21 -16.96 20.07
N GLU A 70 8.26 -16.43 20.66
CA GLU A 70 9.61 -16.56 20.14
C GLU A 70 10.32 -17.75 20.77
N ASN A 71 10.98 -18.54 19.94
CA ASN A 71 11.90 -19.57 20.37
C ASN A 71 13.33 -19.04 20.22
N HIS A 72 14.14 -19.22 21.27
CA HIS A 72 15.52 -18.76 21.32
C HIS A 72 16.42 -19.61 20.39
N SER A 73 16.36 -19.31 19.09
CA SER A 73 17.23 -19.84 18.03
C SER A 73 17.89 -18.69 17.28
N ASN A 74 18.87 -19.00 16.43
CA ASN A 74 19.46 -18.04 15.50
C ASN A 74 19.40 -18.61 14.07
N PRO A 75 18.47 -18.14 13.21
CA PRO A 75 17.52 -17.04 13.43
C PRO A 75 16.41 -17.38 14.44
N VAL A 76 15.80 -16.36 15.04
CA VAL A 76 14.66 -16.52 15.95
C VAL A 76 13.48 -17.11 15.21
N ILE A 77 12.87 -18.17 15.76
CA ILE A 77 11.66 -18.77 15.20
C ILE A 77 10.45 -18.17 15.91
N VAL A 78 9.55 -17.57 15.14
CA VAL A 78 8.29 -17.00 15.63
C VAL A 78 7.15 -17.97 15.36
N GLU A 79 6.51 -18.44 16.42
CA GLU A 79 5.32 -19.29 16.35
C GLU A 79 4.04 -18.44 16.44
N PRO A 80 3.19 -18.43 15.40
CA PRO A 80 1.97 -17.63 15.36
C PRO A 80 0.83 -18.28 16.17
N LEU A 81 0.84 -18.09 17.49
CA LEU A 81 -0.15 -18.64 18.42
C LEU A 81 -1.60 -18.22 18.10
N LEU A 82 -1.80 -17.05 17.49
CA LEU A 82 -3.11 -16.54 17.05
C LEU A 82 -3.89 -17.51 16.14
N LEU A 83 -3.22 -18.47 15.50
CA LEU A 83 -3.88 -19.48 14.65
C LEU A 83 -4.68 -20.51 15.46
N ASN A 84 -4.50 -20.56 16.78
CA ASN A 84 -5.06 -21.59 17.66
C ASN A 84 -6.31 -21.13 18.42
N PHE A 85 -6.82 -19.91 18.16
CA PHE A 85 -7.99 -19.35 18.84
C PHE A 85 -8.65 -18.24 18.03
N ASP A 86 -9.86 -17.82 18.44
CA ASP A 86 -10.49 -16.61 17.91
C ASP A 86 -9.72 -15.38 18.42
N PHE A 87 -8.91 -14.79 17.54
CA PHE A 87 -8.05 -13.68 17.87
C PHE A 87 -8.75 -12.31 17.82
N THR A 88 -10.07 -12.27 17.58
CA THR A 88 -10.85 -11.02 17.47
C THR A 88 -10.70 -10.16 18.73
N GLY A 89 -10.18 -8.93 18.56
CA GLY A 89 -9.91 -8.01 19.67
C GLY A 89 -8.72 -8.40 20.56
N ILE A 90 -7.95 -9.42 20.19
CA ILE A 90 -6.76 -9.89 20.91
C ILE A 90 -5.51 -9.67 20.07
N CYS A 91 -5.56 -10.03 18.78
CA CYS A 91 -4.44 -9.89 17.85
C CYS A 91 -4.88 -9.18 16.57
N ARG A 92 -3.93 -8.51 15.91
CA ARG A 92 -4.02 -8.18 14.48
C ARG A 92 -3.01 -9.02 13.72
N ARG A 93 -3.35 -9.40 12.48
CA ARG A 93 -2.37 -9.93 11.54
C ARG A 93 -2.52 -9.24 10.19
N SER A 94 -1.39 -9.03 9.53
CA SER A 94 -1.32 -8.65 8.13
C SER A 94 -0.37 -9.60 7.42
N LEU A 95 -0.83 -10.16 6.31
CA LEU A 95 -0.20 -11.32 5.66
C LEU A 95 0.49 -11.00 4.33
N ASP A 96 0.39 -9.75 3.86
CA ASP A 96 0.89 -9.36 2.54
C ASP A 96 1.73 -8.08 2.65
N SER A 97 2.93 -8.13 2.07
CA SER A 97 3.82 -6.98 1.94
C SER A 97 3.19 -5.85 1.12
N ASN A 98 2.26 -6.14 0.22
CA ASN A 98 1.51 -5.14 -0.54
C ASN A 98 0.59 -4.28 0.33
N GLY A 99 0.31 -4.70 1.57
CA GLY A 99 -0.47 -3.93 2.54
C GLY A 99 0.34 -2.83 3.24
N TYR A 100 1.64 -2.71 2.95
CA TYR A 100 2.57 -1.82 3.63
C TYR A 100 3.41 -1.01 2.66
N SER A 101 3.77 0.21 3.07
CA SER A 101 4.67 1.09 2.35
C SER A 101 5.70 1.71 3.29
N ILE A 102 6.75 2.29 2.70
CA ILE A 102 7.74 3.07 3.43
C ILE A 102 7.31 4.53 3.39
N ARG A 103 7.38 5.21 4.55
CA ARG A 103 7.28 6.66 4.63
C ARG A 103 8.59 7.23 5.11
N MET A 104 9.15 8.15 4.36
CA MET A 104 10.42 8.80 4.69
C MET A 104 10.28 10.31 4.54
N ASN A 105 10.69 11.07 5.57
CA ASN A 105 10.60 12.53 5.58
C ASN A 105 9.20 13.08 5.22
N GLY A 106 8.14 12.38 5.67
CA GLY A 106 6.75 12.75 5.41
C GLY A 106 6.22 12.37 4.01
N GLN A 107 7.05 11.80 3.14
CA GLN A 107 6.63 11.30 1.83
C GLN A 107 6.28 9.82 1.91
N ASP A 108 5.05 9.48 1.50
CA ASP A 108 4.66 8.09 1.27
C ASP A 108 5.26 7.60 -0.05
N LEU A 109 5.96 6.46 0.01
CA LEU A 109 6.66 5.88 -1.12
C LEU A 109 5.99 4.59 -1.60
N GLY A 110 4.75 4.31 -1.18
CA GLY A 110 4.03 3.08 -1.56
C GLY A 110 3.73 2.94 -3.05
N LEU A 111 3.83 4.03 -3.83
CA LEU A 111 3.74 4.01 -5.30
C LEU A 111 5.11 3.89 -5.97
N ASP A 112 6.18 4.16 -5.24
CA ASP A 112 7.55 4.18 -5.77
C ASP A 112 8.29 2.86 -5.48
N TYR A 113 7.97 2.22 -4.35
CA TYR A 113 8.67 1.05 -3.83
C TYR A 113 7.70 -0.08 -3.45
N ILE A 114 8.13 -1.32 -3.68
CA ILE A 114 7.40 -2.53 -3.27
C ILE A 114 8.25 -3.27 -2.26
N LEU A 115 7.69 -3.53 -1.09
CA LEU A 115 8.35 -4.32 -0.06
C LEU A 115 8.50 -5.78 -0.49
N ARG A 116 9.71 -6.33 -0.36
CA ARG A 116 10.05 -7.71 -0.67
C ARG A 116 11.00 -8.28 0.36
N LEU A 117 10.81 -9.55 0.70
CA LEU A 117 11.81 -10.34 1.40
C LEU A 117 12.73 -11.01 0.37
N ILE A 118 14.02 -10.74 0.46
CA ILE A 118 15.04 -11.32 -0.42
C ILE A 118 16.10 -12.01 0.43
N GLU A 119 16.46 -13.23 0.05
CA GLU A 119 17.60 -13.92 0.62
C GLU A 119 18.90 -13.37 0.00
N HIS A 120 19.82 -12.90 0.82
CA HIS A 120 21.13 -12.42 0.42
C HIS A 120 22.19 -12.91 1.41
N ASP A 121 23.21 -13.62 0.92
CA ASP A 121 24.31 -14.17 1.73
C ASP A 121 23.86 -15.01 2.95
N GLY A 122 22.74 -15.73 2.82
CA GLY A 122 22.17 -16.57 3.88
C GLY A 122 21.34 -15.80 4.91
N GLU A 123 21.11 -14.51 4.71
CA GLU A 123 20.23 -13.67 5.51
C GLU A 123 18.96 -13.28 4.74
N LEU A 124 17.85 -13.09 5.45
CA LEU A 124 16.63 -12.56 4.87
C LEU A 124 16.55 -11.05 5.11
N LEU A 125 16.48 -10.29 4.01
CA LEU A 125 16.40 -8.83 4.02
C LEU A 125 15.01 -8.37 3.59
N LEU A 126 14.42 -7.45 4.34
CA LEU A 126 13.23 -6.70 3.92
C LEU A 126 13.68 -5.46 3.15
N LEU A 127 13.41 -5.41 1.86
CA LEU A 127 13.83 -4.34 0.95
C LEU A 127 12.61 -3.62 0.39
N GLY A 128 12.72 -2.30 0.25
CA GLY A 128 11.80 -1.42 -0.48
C GLY A 128 12.58 -0.58 -1.46
#